data_AF-A0A7N0T8Z0-F1
#
_entry.id   AF-A0A7N0T8Z0-F1
#
_cell.length_a   1.000
_cell.length_b   1.000
_cell.length_c   1.000
_cell.angle_alpha   90.00
_cell.angle_beta   90.00
_cell.angle_gamma   90.00
#
_symmetry.space_group_name_H-M   'P 1'
#
loop_
_entity.id
_entity.type
_entity.pdbx_description
1 polymer ?
#
loop_
_entity_poly.entity_id
_entity_poly.type
_entity_poly.pdbx_seq_one_letter_code
_entity_poly.pdbx_strand_id
1 'polypeptide(L)'
;MKVNSSASPLLVFVIALGLASGALARGPVSKAPKDVAKWLHKTRFAKQKLTKLHFYFHDTISGKNPTALTIAKPAISSPTVFGTLNMADDPLTVGPNVNSTTIGYARGLYGSDGQKEIGLVMAMNLVFTGGKYNGSTLALVGHNPIMESPREMPILGGTGAFRLARGVAIANTYLLNMTTFDAIVEYNVAILHY
;
A
#
# COMPACT_ATOMS: atom_id res chain seq x y z
N MET A 1 61.45 54.75 -5.95
CA MET A 1 60.59 53.68 -6.51
C MET A 1 59.14 54.00 -6.17
N LYS A 2 58.34 54.25 -7.22
CA LYS A 2 56.89 53.98 -7.43
C LYS A 2 55.98 53.99 -6.18
N VAL A 3 55.21 55.06 -5.92
CA VAL A 3 53.87 55.45 -6.44
C VAL A 3 52.74 54.51 -6.01
N ASN A 4 51.86 55.05 -5.15
CA ASN A 4 50.53 54.57 -4.77
C ASN A 4 49.66 54.26 -5.99
N SER A 5 48.87 53.20 -5.90
CA SER A 5 47.70 52.99 -6.77
C SER A 5 46.65 52.17 -6.01
N SER A 6 45.56 52.86 -5.67
CA SER A 6 44.28 52.32 -5.24
C SER A 6 43.59 51.60 -6.40
N ALA A 7 43.06 50.41 -6.16
CA ALA A 7 41.83 49.92 -6.79
C ALA A 7 41.42 48.57 -6.19
N SER A 8 40.35 48.58 -5.40
CA SER A 8 39.51 47.40 -5.21
C SER A 8 38.59 47.26 -6.42
N PRO A 9 38.29 46.03 -6.86
CA PRO A 9 36.97 45.76 -7.42
C PRO A 9 36.25 44.62 -6.70
N LEU A 10 34.95 44.85 -6.62
CA LEU A 10 33.88 44.11 -5.98
C LEU A 10 33.96 42.58 -6.09
N LEU A 11 33.80 41.94 -4.94
CA LEU A 11 33.35 40.56 -4.80
C LEU A 11 31.84 40.51 -5.11
N VAL A 12 31.46 40.02 -6.29
CA VAL A 12 30.04 39.77 -6.62
C VAL A 12 29.62 38.47 -5.93
N PHE A 13 28.98 38.57 -4.77
CA PHE A 13 28.24 37.45 -4.19
C PHE A 13 26.91 37.28 -4.95
N VAL A 14 26.87 36.33 -5.88
CA VAL A 14 25.60 35.80 -6.39
C VAL A 14 25.02 34.90 -5.29
N ILE A 15 24.17 35.47 -4.42
CA ILE A 15 23.31 34.66 -3.56
C ILE A 15 22.20 34.13 -4.46
N ALA A 16 22.40 32.94 -5.01
CA ALA A 16 21.32 32.14 -5.55
C ALA A 16 20.41 31.75 -4.37
N LEU A 17 19.31 32.49 -4.19
CA LEU A 17 18.21 32.06 -3.33
C LEU A 17 17.58 30.81 -3.99
N GLY A 18 18.16 29.65 -3.71
CA GLY A 18 17.50 28.38 -3.98
C GLY A 18 16.22 28.36 -3.18
N LEU A 19 15.08 28.46 -3.88
CA LEU A 19 13.77 28.12 -3.35
C LEU A 19 13.84 26.66 -2.89
N ALA A 20 14.21 26.45 -1.63
CA ALA A 20 13.99 25.20 -0.94
C ALA A 20 12.48 25.02 -0.89
N SER A 21 11.93 24.30 -1.86
CA SER A 21 10.61 23.72 -1.79
C SER A 21 10.62 22.78 -0.59
N GLY A 22 10.35 23.33 0.59
CA GLY A 22 10.21 22.58 1.81
C GLY A 22 9.09 21.58 1.60
N ALA A 23 9.45 20.32 1.37
CA ALA A 23 8.56 19.22 1.62
C ALA A 23 8.31 19.22 3.12
N LEU A 24 7.35 20.05 3.58
CA LEU A 24 6.87 20.01 4.95
C LEU A 24 6.48 18.55 5.20
N ALA A 25 7.15 17.93 6.17
CA ALA A 25 6.71 16.66 6.73
C ALA A 25 5.25 16.86 7.12
N ARG A 26 4.34 16.29 6.32
CA ARG A 26 2.91 16.41 6.59
C ARG A 26 2.67 15.62 7.85
N GLY A 27 2.37 16.31 8.94
CA GLY A 27 1.94 15.69 10.18
C GLY A 27 0.74 14.74 9.95
N PRO A 28 0.39 13.91 10.95
CA PRO A 28 -0.68 12.93 10.81
C PRO A 28 -1.96 13.57 10.27
N VAL A 29 -2.59 12.96 9.28
CA VAL A 29 -3.83 13.50 8.70
C VAL A 29 -4.93 13.46 9.78
N SER A 30 -5.33 14.64 10.27
CA SER A 30 -6.28 14.76 11.39
C SER A 30 -7.59 14.02 11.12
N LYS A 31 -8.02 13.19 12.08
CA LYS A 31 -9.25 12.38 12.03
C LYS A 31 -10.46 13.08 12.68
N ALA A 32 -10.27 14.25 13.28
CA ALA A 32 -11.35 14.96 13.98
C ALA A 32 -12.47 15.35 12.99
N PRO A 33 -13.76 15.17 13.33
CA PRO A 33 -14.87 15.45 12.41
C PRO A 33 -14.84 16.84 11.78
N LYS A 34 -14.50 17.87 12.58
CA LYS A 34 -14.37 19.26 12.09
C LYS A 34 -13.25 19.41 11.05
N ASP A 35 -12.12 18.74 11.26
CA ASP A 35 -10.99 18.78 10.33
C ASP A 35 -11.27 17.99 9.07
N VAL A 36 -11.96 16.85 9.18
CA VAL A 36 -12.42 16.07 8.03
C VAL A 36 -13.42 16.89 7.20
N ALA A 37 -14.37 17.56 7.83
CA ALA A 37 -15.33 18.45 7.15
C ALA A 37 -14.62 19.61 6.45
N LYS A 38 -13.67 20.27 7.14
CA LYS A 38 -12.83 21.33 6.55
C LYS A 38 -12.00 20.81 5.38
N TRP A 39 -11.43 19.61 5.49
CA TRP A 39 -10.72 18.95 4.41
C TRP A 39 -11.66 18.69 3.23
N LEU A 40 -12.82 18.08 3.44
CA LEU A 40 -13.81 17.80 2.38
C LEU A 40 -14.26 19.07 1.65
N HIS A 41 -14.51 20.15 2.40
CA HIS A 41 -14.87 21.43 1.80
C HIS A 41 -13.75 21.97 0.89
N LYS A 42 -12.48 21.84 1.30
CA LYS A 42 -11.33 22.21 0.46
C LYS A 42 -11.16 21.27 -0.74
N THR A 43 -11.41 19.98 -0.55
CA THR A 43 -11.24 18.94 -1.57
C THR A 43 -12.14 19.14 -2.78
N ARG A 44 -13.30 19.81 -2.62
CA ARG A 44 -14.18 20.20 -3.74
C ARG A 44 -13.47 21.01 -4.84
N PHE A 45 -12.40 21.71 -4.48
CA PHE A 45 -11.60 22.52 -5.39
C PHE A 45 -10.20 21.92 -5.63
N ALA A 46 -9.91 20.77 -5.03
CA ALA A 46 -8.61 20.11 -5.18
C ALA A 46 -8.54 19.30 -6.47
N LYS A 47 -7.40 19.39 -7.16
CA LYS A 47 -7.11 18.53 -8.31
C LYS A 47 -6.88 17.10 -7.84
N GLN A 48 -7.53 16.14 -8.50
CA GLN A 48 -7.31 14.72 -8.26
C GLN A 48 -5.84 14.35 -8.56
N LYS A 49 -5.28 13.47 -7.73
CA LYS A 49 -3.91 12.96 -7.82
C LYS A 49 -3.96 11.48 -8.16
N LEU A 50 -3.04 11.07 -9.02
CA LEU A 50 -2.72 9.66 -9.24
C LEU A 50 -1.49 9.30 -8.39
N THR A 51 -1.57 8.23 -7.63
CA THR A 51 -0.43 7.64 -6.91
C THR A 51 -0.29 6.19 -7.34
N LYS A 52 0.95 5.81 -7.68
CA LYS A 52 1.32 4.43 -7.97
C LYS A 52 2.14 3.90 -6.81
N LEU A 53 1.78 2.73 -6.31
CA LEU A 53 2.49 2.00 -5.26
C LEU A 53 2.95 0.66 -5.82
N HIS A 54 4.08 0.20 -5.32
CA HIS A 54 4.64 -1.12 -5.62
C HIS A 54 5.17 -1.72 -4.32
N PHE A 55 4.80 -2.96 -4.03
CA PHE A 55 5.18 -3.67 -2.81
C PHE A 55 4.90 -5.18 -2.94
N TYR A 56 5.36 -5.94 -1.95
CA TYR A 56 5.16 -7.39 -1.85
C TYR A 56 4.34 -7.72 -0.61
N PHE A 57 3.33 -8.56 -0.80
CA PHE A 57 2.46 -9.13 0.23
C PHE A 57 2.95 -10.53 0.57
N HIS A 58 3.05 -10.88 1.87
CA HIS A 58 3.58 -12.16 2.34
C HIS A 58 2.55 -12.86 3.23
N ASP A 59 1.86 -13.84 2.67
CA ASP A 59 0.89 -14.68 3.38
C ASP A 59 1.60 -15.93 3.88
N THR A 60 1.71 -16.06 5.20
CA THR A 60 2.38 -17.19 5.86
C THR A 60 1.37 -17.90 6.75
N ILE A 61 0.95 -19.09 6.32
CA ILE A 61 0.00 -19.94 7.04
C ILE A 61 0.74 -20.97 7.90
N SER A 62 1.97 -21.32 7.48
CA SER A 62 2.76 -22.38 8.12
C SER A 62 3.84 -21.86 9.09
N GLY A 63 4.58 -22.81 9.67
CA GLY A 63 5.72 -22.49 10.54
C GLY A 63 5.32 -22.09 11.97
N LYS A 64 6.28 -21.52 12.70
CA LYS A 64 6.12 -21.18 14.13
C LYS A 64 5.41 -19.85 14.37
N ASN A 65 5.50 -18.93 13.41
CA ASN A 65 4.98 -17.57 13.51
C ASN A 65 4.14 -17.24 12.26
N PRO A 66 2.98 -17.89 12.07
CA PRO A 66 2.12 -17.61 10.93
C PRO A 66 1.55 -16.19 11.02
N THR A 67 1.36 -15.55 9.87
CA THR A 67 0.72 -14.24 9.71
C THR A 67 -0.73 -14.35 9.26
N ALA A 68 -1.15 -15.52 8.78
CA ALA A 68 -2.52 -15.86 8.49
C ALA A 68 -2.97 -17.15 9.19
N LEU A 69 -4.22 -17.18 9.63
CA LEU A 69 -4.82 -18.30 10.36
C LEU A 69 -6.15 -18.70 9.74
N THR A 70 -6.37 -20.00 9.56
CA THR A 70 -7.68 -20.50 9.16
C THR A 70 -8.68 -20.40 10.32
N ILE A 71 -9.75 -19.63 10.10
CA ILE A 71 -10.78 -19.34 11.12
C ILE A 71 -12.09 -20.10 10.87
N ALA A 72 -12.30 -20.61 9.65
CA ALA A 72 -13.42 -21.48 9.32
C ALA A 72 -13.04 -22.48 8.22
N LYS A 73 -13.53 -23.72 8.35
CA LYS A 73 -13.39 -24.77 7.34
C LYS A 73 -14.74 -25.45 7.13
N PRO A 74 -15.11 -25.77 5.88
CA PRO A 74 -16.31 -26.58 5.61
C PRO A 74 -16.13 -28.00 6.15
N ALA A 75 -17.23 -28.66 6.50
CA ALA A 75 -17.22 -30.09 6.86
C ALA A 75 -16.99 -31.00 5.64
N ILE A 76 -17.30 -30.51 4.44
CA ILE A 76 -17.17 -31.24 3.19
C ILE A 76 -15.83 -30.88 2.55
N SER A 77 -15.09 -31.90 2.09
CA SER A 77 -13.86 -31.69 1.34
C SER A 77 -14.17 -31.15 -0.06
N SER A 78 -13.40 -30.17 -0.51
CA SER A 78 -13.48 -29.61 -1.86
C SER A 78 -12.08 -29.55 -2.48
N PRO A 79 -11.90 -29.91 -3.77
CA PRO A 79 -10.62 -29.77 -4.45
C PRO A 79 -10.13 -28.31 -4.52
N THR A 80 -11.04 -27.34 -4.44
CA THR A 80 -10.73 -25.90 -4.44
C THR A 80 -10.66 -25.31 -3.03
N VAL A 81 -10.78 -26.14 -1.99
CA VAL A 81 -10.93 -25.75 -0.58
C VAL A 81 -12.08 -24.74 -0.33
N PHE A 82 -13.08 -24.74 -1.21
CA PHE A 82 -14.27 -23.87 -1.19
C PHE A 82 -14.86 -23.71 0.22
N GLY A 83 -15.10 -22.45 0.64
CA GLY A 83 -15.68 -22.12 1.94
C GLY A 83 -14.67 -22.05 3.09
N THR A 84 -13.39 -22.35 2.86
CA THR A 84 -12.33 -22.08 3.84
C THR A 84 -12.11 -20.58 3.97
N LEU A 85 -12.06 -20.07 5.21
CA LEU A 85 -11.78 -18.66 5.51
C LEU A 85 -10.50 -18.53 6.35
N ASN A 86 -9.65 -17.58 5.97
CA ASN A 86 -8.45 -17.20 6.71
C ASN A 86 -8.54 -15.74 7.17
N MET A 87 -7.97 -15.45 8.35
CA MET A 87 -7.74 -14.12 8.88
C MET A 87 -6.24 -13.80 8.80
N ALA A 88 -5.90 -12.64 8.27
CA ALA A 88 -4.53 -12.26 7.95
C ALA A 88 -4.10 -10.95 8.65
N ASP A 89 -2.85 -10.91 9.09
CA ASP A 89 -2.06 -9.71 9.42
C ASP A 89 -0.70 -9.83 8.69
N ASP A 90 -0.76 -9.81 7.37
CA ASP A 90 0.37 -10.13 6.50
C ASP A 90 1.25 -8.92 6.23
N PRO A 91 2.59 -9.01 6.34
CA PRO A 91 3.46 -7.88 6.10
C PRO A 91 3.46 -7.47 4.62
N LEU A 92 3.55 -6.15 4.41
CA LEU A 92 3.81 -5.53 3.11
C LEU A 92 5.24 -5.01 3.10
N THR A 93 6.06 -5.41 2.14
CA THR A 93 7.48 -5.03 2.07
C THR A 93 7.86 -4.39 0.73
N VAL A 94 9.00 -3.70 0.68
CA VAL A 94 9.51 -3.09 -0.56
C VAL A 94 10.11 -4.08 -1.57
N GLY A 95 10.36 -5.33 -1.14
CA GLY A 95 10.95 -6.38 -1.97
C GLY A 95 10.50 -7.78 -1.52
N PRO A 96 10.69 -8.81 -2.36
CA PRO A 96 10.16 -10.16 -2.10
C PRO A 96 10.90 -10.89 -0.99
N ASN A 97 12.05 -10.40 -0.52
CA ASN A 97 12.75 -10.99 0.61
C ASN A 97 12.01 -10.66 1.92
N VAL A 98 11.80 -11.65 2.78
CA VAL A 98 11.16 -11.48 4.10
C VAL A 98 11.90 -10.47 5.00
N ASN A 99 13.21 -10.30 4.81
CA ASN A 99 14.03 -9.33 5.54
C ASN A 99 14.00 -7.91 4.92
N SER A 100 13.25 -7.73 3.83
CA SER A 100 13.07 -6.42 3.21
C SER A 100 12.26 -5.48 4.12
N THR A 101 12.45 -4.17 3.96
CA THR A 101 11.77 -3.16 4.76
C THR A 101 10.25 -3.32 4.70
N THR A 102 9.64 -3.59 5.84
CA THR A 102 8.19 -3.57 6.02
C THR A 102 7.67 -2.13 5.95
N ILE A 103 6.66 -1.90 5.11
CA ILE A 103 6.01 -0.59 4.91
C ILE A 103 4.57 -0.55 5.44
N GLY A 104 4.02 -1.71 5.78
CA GLY A 104 2.64 -1.85 6.22
C GLY A 104 2.24 -3.30 6.40
N TYR A 105 0.93 -3.51 6.55
CA TYR A 105 0.33 -4.83 6.71
C TYR A 105 -0.99 -4.90 5.93
N ALA A 106 -1.26 -6.03 5.29
CA ALA A 106 -2.58 -6.37 4.79
C ALA A 106 -3.36 -7.08 5.90
N ARG A 107 -4.42 -6.43 6.37
CA ARG A 107 -5.24 -6.88 7.50
C ARG A 107 -6.66 -7.11 7.10
N GLY A 108 -7.17 -8.31 7.35
CA GLY A 108 -8.54 -8.66 7.02
C GLY A 108 -8.69 -10.15 6.79
N LEU A 109 -9.66 -10.52 5.95
CA LEU A 109 -9.93 -11.92 5.66
C LEU A 109 -9.81 -12.20 4.16
N TYR A 110 -9.55 -13.46 3.86
CA TYR A 110 -9.76 -14.01 2.53
C TYR A 110 -10.35 -15.41 2.66
N GLY A 111 -10.98 -15.89 1.60
CA GLY A 111 -11.56 -17.21 1.61
C GLY A 111 -11.75 -17.78 0.23
N SER A 112 -11.78 -19.12 0.15
CA SER A 112 -12.00 -19.79 -1.12
C SER A 112 -13.45 -19.64 -1.58
N ASP A 113 -13.66 -18.96 -2.70
CA ASP A 113 -14.98 -18.58 -3.23
C ASP A 113 -15.39 -19.36 -4.48
N GLY A 114 -14.47 -20.12 -5.09
CA GLY A 114 -14.73 -20.90 -6.29
C GLY A 114 -15.04 -22.37 -6.01
N GLN A 115 -16.17 -22.88 -6.52
CA GLN A 115 -16.52 -24.31 -6.42
C GLN A 115 -15.85 -25.18 -7.50
N LYS A 116 -15.58 -24.60 -8.67
CA LYS A 116 -15.04 -25.32 -9.84
C LYS A 116 -13.57 -24.98 -10.10
N GLU A 117 -13.16 -23.78 -9.73
CA GLU A 117 -11.83 -23.23 -9.96
C GLU A 117 -11.32 -22.64 -8.65
N ILE A 118 -10.00 -22.59 -8.48
CA ILE A 118 -9.38 -22.01 -7.28
C ILE A 118 -9.46 -20.48 -7.40
N GLY A 119 -10.35 -19.89 -6.62
CA GLY A 119 -10.51 -18.46 -6.47
C GLY A 119 -10.58 -18.08 -5.01
N LEU A 120 -10.09 -16.88 -4.69
CA LEU A 120 -10.23 -16.29 -3.37
C LEU A 120 -11.09 -15.03 -3.46
N VAL A 121 -11.99 -14.83 -2.49
CA VAL A 121 -12.48 -13.50 -2.16
C VAL A 121 -11.48 -12.85 -1.21
N MET A 122 -11.00 -11.67 -1.56
CA MET A 122 -10.15 -10.84 -0.70
C MET A 122 -11.02 -9.78 -0.05
N ALA A 123 -10.87 -9.55 1.26
CA ALA A 123 -11.49 -8.45 1.97
C ALA A 123 -10.49 -7.89 2.99
N MET A 124 -9.61 -7.01 2.52
CA MET A 124 -8.42 -6.57 3.25
C MET A 124 -8.28 -5.05 3.29
N ASN A 125 -7.75 -4.55 4.39
CA ASN A 125 -7.19 -3.21 4.48
C ASN A 125 -5.67 -3.28 4.32
N LEU A 126 -5.12 -2.52 3.38
CA LEU A 126 -3.69 -2.27 3.27
C LEU A 126 -3.34 -1.12 4.22
N VAL A 127 -2.78 -1.44 5.38
CA VAL A 127 -2.47 -0.51 6.47
C VAL A 127 -1.02 -0.10 6.39
N PHE A 128 -0.74 1.13 5.95
CA PHE A 128 0.63 1.64 5.86
C PHE A 128 1.12 2.15 7.22
N THR A 129 2.27 1.67 7.65
CA THR A 129 2.91 2.01 8.94
C THR A 129 4.27 2.67 8.75
N GLY A 130 4.78 2.73 7.52
CA GLY A 130 6.06 3.34 7.17
C GLY A 130 5.95 4.40 6.07
N GLY A 131 7.02 5.20 5.95
CA GLY A 131 7.19 6.16 4.86
C GLY A 131 6.11 7.25 4.79
N LYS A 132 5.90 7.78 3.57
CA LYS A 132 5.03 8.93 3.30
C LYS A 132 3.55 8.71 3.65
N TYR A 133 3.09 7.46 3.67
CA TYR A 133 1.68 7.11 3.85
C TYR A 133 1.38 6.51 5.22
N ASN A 134 2.33 6.56 6.16
CA ASN A 134 2.13 6.09 7.53
C ASN A 134 0.80 6.58 8.14
N GLY A 135 0.03 5.65 8.69
CA GLY A 135 -1.28 5.89 9.30
C GLY A 135 -2.44 6.00 8.31
N SER A 136 -2.19 5.82 7.01
CA SER A 136 -3.22 5.77 5.95
C SER A 136 -3.54 4.32 5.59
N THR A 137 -4.71 4.11 5.00
CA THR A 137 -5.13 2.77 4.55
C THR A 137 -5.75 2.80 3.17
N LEU A 138 -5.76 1.66 2.50
CA LEU A 138 -6.59 1.38 1.32
C LEU A 138 -7.47 0.16 1.62
N ALA A 139 -8.72 0.17 1.15
CA ALA A 139 -9.62 -0.97 1.25
C ALA A 139 -9.66 -1.71 -0.10
N LEU A 140 -9.31 -2.99 -0.08
CA LEU A 140 -9.31 -3.90 -1.21
C LEU A 140 -10.35 -4.99 -0.94
N VAL A 141 -11.36 -5.07 -1.81
CA VAL A 141 -12.34 -6.15 -1.77
C VAL A 141 -12.60 -6.64 -3.19
N GLY A 142 -12.29 -7.89 -3.49
CA GLY A 142 -12.41 -8.39 -4.86
C GLY A 142 -12.15 -9.88 -4.99
N HIS A 143 -12.58 -10.42 -6.13
CA HIS A 143 -12.25 -11.78 -6.55
C HIS A 143 -10.78 -11.85 -7.00
N ASN A 144 -10.10 -12.91 -6.62
CA ASN A 144 -8.67 -13.14 -6.81
C ASN A 144 -8.45 -14.56 -7.34
N PRO A 145 -8.47 -14.77 -8.68
CA PRO A 145 -8.25 -16.08 -9.29
C PRO A 145 -6.75 -16.39 -9.28
N ILE A 146 -6.24 -16.97 -8.18
CA ILE A 146 -4.79 -17.05 -7.90
C ILE A 146 -3.96 -17.84 -8.93
N MET A 147 -4.62 -18.64 -9.78
CA MET A 147 -4.00 -19.37 -10.88
C MET A 147 -3.78 -18.51 -12.14
N GLU A 148 -4.40 -17.33 -12.21
CA GLU A 148 -4.22 -16.36 -13.28
C GLU A 148 -3.09 -15.36 -12.96
N SER A 149 -2.52 -14.80 -14.02
CA SER A 149 -1.51 -13.75 -13.95
C SER A 149 -1.54 -12.89 -15.23
N PRO A 150 -1.72 -11.56 -15.13
CA PRO A 150 -1.93 -10.76 -13.91
C PRO A 150 -3.38 -10.84 -13.40
N ARG A 151 -3.59 -10.51 -12.12
CA ARG A 151 -4.93 -10.45 -11.48
C ARG A 151 -5.29 -9.02 -11.11
N GLU A 152 -6.52 -8.64 -11.38
CA GLU A 152 -7.01 -7.29 -11.09
C GLU A 152 -8.02 -7.30 -9.92
N MET A 153 -7.80 -6.45 -8.92
CA MET A 153 -8.73 -6.24 -7.81
C MET A 153 -8.99 -4.75 -7.58
N PRO A 154 -10.22 -4.34 -7.25
CA PRO A 154 -10.54 -2.94 -7.08
C PRO A 154 -10.08 -2.43 -5.71
N ILE A 155 -9.61 -1.18 -5.70
CA ILE A 155 -9.48 -0.39 -4.48
C ILE A 155 -10.77 0.42 -4.31
N LEU A 156 -11.54 0.07 -3.28
CA LEU A 156 -12.87 0.65 -3.04
C LEU A 156 -12.84 1.94 -2.23
N GLY A 157 -11.74 2.19 -1.51
CA GLY A 157 -11.67 3.29 -0.56
C GLY A 157 -10.30 3.45 0.08
N GLY A 158 -10.19 4.44 0.95
CA GLY A 158 -9.01 4.64 1.77
C GLY A 158 -9.22 5.67 2.86
N THR A 159 -8.24 5.74 3.76
CA THR A 159 -8.24 6.68 4.90
C THR A 159 -6.95 7.50 4.91
N GLY A 160 -6.89 8.52 5.77
CA GLY A 160 -5.73 9.38 5.90
C GLY A 160 -5.40 10.11 4.59
N ALA A 161 -4.21 9.87 4.05
CA ALA A 161 -3.77 10.41 2.77
C ALA A 161 -4.59 9.90 1.57
N PHE A 162 -5.32 8.78 1.73
CA PHE A 162 -6.11 8.15 0.69
C PHE A 162 -7.63 8.31 0.91
N ARG A 163 -8.07 9.38 1.57
CA ARG A 163 -9.51 9.66 1.68
C ARG A 163 -10.17 9.78 0.31
N LEU A 164 -11.34 9.16 0.17
CA LEU A 164 -12.09 9.09 -1.08
C LEU A 164 -11.32 8.41 -2.22
N ALA A 165 -10.31 7.60 -1.89
CA ALA A 165 -9.54 6.89 -2.88
C ALA A 165 -10.40 5.89 -3.66
N ARG A 166 -10.11 5.74 -4.94
CA ARG A 166 -10.56 4.64 -5.79
C ARG A 166 -9.43 4.24 -6.71
N GLY A 167 -9.38 2.99 -7.14
CA GLY A 167 -8.29 2.56 -7.98
C GLY A 167 -8.30 1.07 -8.28
N VAL A 168 -7.14 0.61 -8.72
CA VAL A 168 -6.92 -0.76 -9.16
C VAL A 168 -5.62 -1.29 -8.54
N ALA A 169 -5.66 -2.55 -8.10
CA ALA A 169 -4.52 -3.32 -7.66
C ALA A 169 -4.30 -4.45 -8.65
N ILE A 170 -3.10 -4.52 -9.22
CA ILE A 170 -2.65 -5.61 -10.07
C ILE A 170 -1.72 -6.50 -9.26
N ALA A 171 -2.07 -7.77 -9.13
CA ALA A 171 -1.34 -8.75 -8.35
C ALA A 171 -0.72 -9.82 -9.24
N ASN A 172 0.54 -10.16 -8.97
CA ASN A 172 1.26 -11.27 -9.60
C ASN A 172 1.83 -12.18 -8.53
N THR A 173 1.60 -13.48 -8.63
CA THR A 173 2.18 -14.44 -7.68
C THR A 173 3.68 -14.55 -7.93
N TYR A 174 4.49 -14.13 -6.95
CA TYR A 174 5.94 -14.27 -7.00
C TYR A 174 6.38 -15.66 -6.54
N LEU A 175 5.75 -16.16 -5.48
CA LEU A 175 5.97 -17.49 -4.95
C LEU A 175 4.66 -18.04 -4.38
N LEU A 176 4.41 -19.32 -4.60
CA LEU A 176 3.33 -20.07 -3.95
C LEU A 176 3.84 -21.47 -3.61
N ASN A 177 3.86 -21.81 -2.34
CA ASN A 177 4.14 -23.16 -1.89
C ASN A 177 2.82 -23.95 -1.83
N MET A 178 2.60 -24.86 -2.77
CA MET A 178 1.35 -25.63 -2.86
C MET A 178 1.13 -26.62 -1.70
N THR A 179 2.16 -26.90 -0.89
CA THR A 179 2.06 -27.79 0.26
C THR A 179 1.66 -27.03 1.53
N THR A 180 2.28 -25.87 1.76
CA THR A 180 2.02 -25.06 2.96
C THR A 180 0.99 -23.96 2.74
N PHE A 181 0.71 -23.63 1.48
CA PHE A 181 -0.05 -22.48 1.00
C PHE A 181 0.59 -21.12 1.30
N ASP A 182 1.84 -21.08 1.76
CA ASP A 182 2.56 -19.82 1.93
C ASP A 182 2.81 -19.15 0.57
N ALA A 183 2.59 -17.85 0.50
CA ALA A 183 2.65 -17.10 -0.75
C ALA A 183 3.36 -15.75 -0.60
N ILE A 184 4.07 -15.36 -1.66
CA ILE A 184 4.57 -14.00 -1.85
C ILE A 184 3.92 -13.47 -3.12
N VAL A 185 3.27 -12.31 -3.02
CA VAL A 185 2.51 -11.70 -4.12
C VAL A 185 3.01 -10.28 -4.35
N GLU A 186 3.43 -9.99 -5.56
CA GLU A 186 3.78 -8.64 -5.99
C GLU A 186 2.51 -7.85 -6.29
N TYR A 187 2.41 -6.63 -5.77
CA TYR A 187 1.31 -5.71 -6.00
C TYR A 187 1.77 -4.43 -6.68
N ASN A 188 1.07 -4.05 -7.74
CA ASN A 188 1.14 -2.75 -8.40
C ASN A 188 -0.21 -2.06 -8.25
N VAL A 189 -0.28 -0.97 -7.48
CA VAL A 189 -1.55 -0.31 -7.15
C VAL A 189 -1.57 1.10 -7.74
N ALA A 190 -2.59 1.42 -8.53
CA ALA A 190 -2.85 2.75 -9.05
C ALA A 190 -4.08 3.36 -8.38
N ILE A 191 -3.90 4.51 -7.72
CA ILE A 191 -4.88 5.09 -6.80
C ILE A 191 -5.16 6.52 -7.20
N LEU A 192 -6.42 6.85 -7.43
CA LEU A 192 -6.89 8.21 -7.58
C LEU A 192 -7.39 8.73 -6.22
N HIS A 193 -6.85 9.87 -5.76
CA HIS A 193 -7.19 10.52 -4.49
C HIS A 193 -6.95 12.05 -4.54
N TYR A 194 -6.91 12.76 -3.40
CA TYR A 194 -6.88 14.24 -3.33
C TYR A 194 -5.82 14.80 -2.37
#